data_AF-A0A849QVM0-F1
#
_entry.id   AF-A0A849QVM0-F1
#
_cell.length_a   1.000
_cell.length_b   1.000
_cell.length_c   1.000
_cell.angle_alpha   90.00
_cell.angle_beta   90.00
_cell.angle_gamma   90.00
#
_symmetry.space_group_name_H-M   'P 1'
#
loop_
_entity.id
_entity.type
_entity.pdbx_description
1 polymer ?
#
loop_
_entity_poly.entity_id
_entity_poly.type
_entity_poly.pdbx_seq_one_letter_code
_entity_poly.pdbx_strand_id
1 'polypeptide(L)'
;MVFYKINVKARLDGLNDPGVSKQNRELINGFINWCFSNRIGEHRAVKYISTLKHIAIDLNMDFDKVTKKEMEAYIGRLERSDKSNWTKHDYKIAVKKFYAWLNGGKESDLTDWIKTTLSKKETRMPEELLIEEEVLKLIGAAKSPRDKALIALMWDVGARIGEIANIKIKNLTFDEYG
;
A
#
# COMPACT_ATOMS: atom_id res chain seq x y z
N MET A 1 -20.96 -14.15 11.44
CA MET A 1 -20.95 -12.80 10.82
C MET A 1 -19.60 -12.17 11.15
N VAL A 2 -18.74 -11.91 10.15
CA VAL A 2 -17.39 -11.35 10.38
C VAL A 2 -17.51 -9.83 10.48
N PHE A 3 -17.15 -9.25 11.63
CA PHE A 3 -17.25 -7.80 11.86
C PHE A 3 -16.04 -7.08 11.27
N TYR A 4 -16.14 -6.73 9.99
CA TYR A 4 -15.19 -5.83 9.35
C TYR A 4 -15.53 -4.37 9.68
N LYS A 5 -14.50 -3.54 9.93
CA LYS A 5 -14.69 -2.08 9.84
C LYS A 5 -15.18 -1.72 8.43
N ILE A 6 -16.02 -0.67 8.35
CA ILE A 6 -16.77 -0.25 7.16
C ILE A 6 -15.92 -0.23 5.87
N ASN A 7 -14.64 0.14 5.96
CA ASN A 7 -13.74 0.26 4.82
C ASN A 7 -13.38 -1.10 4.16
N VAL A 8 -13.23 -2.17 4.93
CA VAL A 8 -12.92 -3.51 4.37
C VAL A 8 -14.15 -4.09 3.71
N LYS A 9 -15.31 -4.01 4.38
CA LYS A 9 -16.59 -4.48 3.83
C LYS A 9 -16.90 -3.81 2.49
N ALA A 10 -16.82 -2.48 2.43
CA ALA A 10 -17.08 -1.73 1.19
C ALA A 10 -16.15 -2.15 0.03
N ARG A 11 -14.88 -2.48 0.31
CA ARG A 11 -13.96 -2.99 -0.72
C ARG A 11 -14.29 -4.40 -1.17
N LEU A 12 -14.71 -5.29 -0.26
CA LEU A 12 -15.15 -6.64 -0.61
C LEU A 12 -16.44 -6.59 -1.44
N ASP A 13 -17.39 -5.73 -1.09
CA ASP A 13 -18.63 -5.52 -1.87
C ASP A 13 -18.30 -5.04 -3.30
N GLY A 14 -17.24 -4.23 -3.43
CA GLY A 14 -16.70 -3.78 -4.71
C GLY A 14 -16.11 -4.88 -5.60
N LEU A 15 -15.98 -6.13 -5.10
CA LEU A 15 -15.61 -7.28 -5.91
C LEU A 15 -16.77 -7.85 -6.75
N ASN A 16 -18.01 -7.39 -6.56
CA ASN A 16 -19.16 -7.74 -7.42
C ASN A 16 -19.11 -7.11 -8.81
N ASP A 17 -17.91 -6.71 -9.23
CA ASP A 17 -17.61 -6.18 -10.55
C ASP A 17 -17.75 -7.30 -11.60
N PRO A 18 -18.37 -7.04 -12.77
CA PRO A 18 -18.50 -8.04 -13.84
C PRO A 18 -17.16 -8.62 -14.31
N GLY A 19 -16.07 -7.87 -14.21
CA GLY A 19 -14.72 -8.32 -14.56
C GLY A 19 -14.07 -9.26 -13.53
N VAL A 20 -14.76 -9.55 -12.41
CA VAL A 20 -14.27 -10.46 -11.37
C VAL A 20 -15.19 -11.68 -11.26
N SER A 21 -14.63 -12.84 -11.61
CA SER A 21 -15.35 -14.12 -11.53
C SER A 21 -15.79 -14.44 -10.10
N LYS A 22 -16.78 -15.33 -9.97
CA LYS A 22 -17.23 -15.81 -8.66
C LYS A 22 -16.09 -16.52 -7.92
N GLN A 23 -15.30 -17.32 -8.63
CA GLN A 23 -14.14 -18.01 -8.07
C GLN A 23 -13.10 -17.02 -7.51
N ASN A 24 -12.75 -15.97 -8.26
CA ASN A 24 -11.81 -14.95 -7.78
C ASN A 24 -12.35 -14.20 -6.56
N ARG A 25 -13.66 -13.91 -6.52
CA ARG A 25 -14.30 -13.33 -5.32
C ARG A 25 -14.12 -14.21 -4.09
N GLU A 26 -14.36 -15.51 -4.23
CA GLU A 26 -14.22 -16.46 -3.12
C GLU A 26 -12.76 -16.59 -2.68
N LEU A 27 -11.82 -16.68 -3.63
CA LEU A 27 -10.39 -16.75 -3.33
C LEU A 27 -9.88 -15.47 -2.65
N ILE A 28 -10.26 -14.28 -3.13
CA ILE A 28 -9.88 -13.02 -2.50
C ILE A 28 -10.47 -12.94 -1.08
N ASN A 29 -11.73 -13.29 -0.89
CA ASN A 29 -12.34 -13.33 0.46
C ASN A 29 -11.59 -14.29 1.40
N GLY A 30 -11.25 -15.49 0.92
CA GLY A 30 -10.46 -16.47 1.66
C GLY A 30 -9.08 -15.92 2.06
N PHE A 31 -8.39 -15.27 1.12
CA PHE A 31 -7.11 -14.64 1.38
C PHE A 31 -7.19 -13.53 2.42
N ILE A 32 -8.24 -12.71 2.38
CA ILE A 32 -8.44 -11.61 3.33
C ILE A 32 -8.78 -12.14 4.73
N ASN A 33 -9.61 -13.17 4.84
CA ASN A 33 -9.84 -13.87 6.11
C ASN A 33 -8.51 -14.39 6.69
N TRP A 34 -7.69 -15.04 5.86
CA TRP A 34 -6.37 -15.51 6.26
C TRP A 34 -5.44 -14.36 6.69
N CYS A 35 -5.48 -13.23 6.00
CA CYS A 35 -4.69 -12.04 6.37
C CYS A 35 -5.01 -11.61 7.81
N PHE A 36 -6.29 -11.51 8.17
CA PHE A 36 -6.68 -11.13 9.54
C PHE A 36 -6.32 -12.18 10.57
N SER A 37 -6.46 -13.48 10.26
CA SER A 37 -6.00 -14.57 11.13
C SER A 37 -4.48 -14.51 11.39
N ASN A 38 -3.72 -13.93 10.46
CA ASN A 38 -2.26 -13.72 10.58
C ASN A 38 -1.89 -12.30 11.03
N ARG A 39 -2.83 -11.56 11.63
CA ARG A 39 -2.61 -10.20 12.18
C ARG A 39 -2.15 -9.16 11.15
N ILE A 40 -2.47 -9.36 9.87
CA ILE A 40 -2.26 -8.34 8.85
C ILE A 40 -3.28 -7.22 9.07
N GLY A 41 -2.78 -6.00 9.24
CA GLY A 41 -3.62 -4.83 9.52
C GLY A 41 -4.59 -4.46 8.40
N GLU A 42 -5.69 -3.81 8.77
CA GLU A 42 -6.82 -3.46 7.89
C GLU A 42 -6.40 -2.66 6.65
N HIS A 43 -5.53 -1.65 6.80
CA HIS A 43 -5.07 -0.85 5.67
C HIS A 43 -4.40 -1.71 4.59
N ARG A 44 -3.63 -2.72 5.01
CA ARG A 44 -2.97 -3.64 4.08
C ARG A 44 -3.96 -4.61 3.46
N ALA A 45 -4.96 -5.08 4.20
CA ALA A 45 -6.06 -5.88 3.66
C ALA A 45 -6.86 -5.12 2.59
N VAL A 46 -7.25 -3.87 2.86
CA VAL A 46 -7.93 -2.97 1.90
C VAL A 46 -7.11 -2.78 0.63
N LYS A 47 -5.78 -2.61 0.77
CA LYS A 47 -4.86 -2.51 -0.35
C LYS A 47 -4.87 -3.81 -1.16
N TYR A 48 -4.73 -4.97 -0.52
CA TYR A 48 -4.79 -6.26 -1.21
C TYR A 48 -6.10 -6.48 -1.95
N ILE A 49 -7.25 -6.17 -1.36
CA ILE A 49 -8.55 -6.30 -2.05
C ILE A 49 -8.55 -5.48 -3.34
N SER A 50 -8.16 -4.21 -3.25
CA SER A 50 -8.19 -3.29 -4.41
C SER A 50 -7.20 -3.73 -5.49
N THR A 51 -5.98 -4.11 -5.09
CA THR A 51 -4.95 -4.58 -6.01
C THR A 51 -5.33 -5.90 -6.68
N LEU A 52 -5.82 -6.88 -5.92
CA LEU A 52 -6.26 -8.18 -6.45
C LEU A 52 -7.49 -8.04 -7.34
N LYS A 53 -8.41 -7.12 -7.05
CA LYS A 53 -9.51 -6.78 -7.96
C LYS A 53 -8.98 -6.37 -9.34
N HIS A 54 -8.04 -5.41 -9.39
CA HIS A 54 -7.46 -4.96 -10.64
C HIS A 54 -6.71 -6.09 -11.36
N ILE A 55 -5.93 -6.89 -10.62
CA ILE A 55 -5.24 -8.06 -11.19
C ILE A 55 -6.24 -9.06 -11.81
N ALA A 56 -7.37 -9.33 -11.14
CA ALA A 56 -8.40 -10.23 -11.67
C ALA A 56 -8.98 -9.72 -13.00
N ILE A 57 -9.28 -8.42 -13.07
CA ILE A 57 -9.80 -7.79 -14.29
C ILE A 57 -8.75 -7.82 -15.41
N ASP A 58 -7.49 -7.50 -15.10
CA ASP A 58 -6.40 -7.42 -16.08
C ASP A 58 -5.94 -8.80 -16.60
N LEU A 59 -6.06 -9.85 -15.77
CA LEU A 59 -5.80 -11.23 -16.18
C LEU A 59 -6.98 -11.83 -16.95
N ASN A 60 -8.21 -11.43 -16.59
CA ASN A 60 -9.46 -11.98 -17.12
C ASN A 60 -9.52 -13.53 -17.04
N MET A 61 -9.01 -14.08 -15.93
CA MET A 61 -8.92 -15.52 -15.66
C MET A 61 -9.10 -15.80 -14.17
N ASP A 62 -9.55 -17.01 -13.83
CA ASP A 62 -9.56 -17.47 -12.44
C ASP A 62 -8.13 -17.68 -11.94
N PHE A 63 -7.81 -17.16 -10.75
CA PHE A 63 -6.45 -17.19 -10.19
C PHE A 63 -5.91 -18.60 -10.00
N ASP A 64 -6.76 -19.57 -9.68
CA ASP A 64 -6.39 -20.98 -9.52
C ASP A 64 -6.07 -21.70 -10.85
N LYS A 65 -6.35 -21.05 -12.00
CA LYS A 65 -6.07 -21.58 -13.35
C LYS A 65 -4.92 -20.87 -14.04
N VAL A 66 -4.33 -19.85 -13.41
CA VAL A 66 -3.22 -19.09 -14.00
C VAL A 66 -1.96 -19.96 -14.07
N THR A 67 -1.42 -20.13 -15.26
CA THR A 67 -0.13 -20.77 -15.50
C THR A 67 1.00 -19.76 -15.47
N LYS A 68 2.24 -20.27 -15.38
CA LYS A 68 3.46 -19.45 -15.39
C LYS A 68 3.53 -18.54 -16.62
N LYS A 69 3.08 -19.03 -17.79
CA LYS A 69 3.07 -18.26 -19.03
C LYS A 69 2.13 -17.06 -18.97
N GLU A 70 0.92 -17.22 -18.43
CA GLU A 70 0.01 -16.07 -18.29
C GLU A 70 0.50 -15.09 -17.22
N MET A 71 1.10 -15.59 -16.13
CA MET A 71 1.70 -14.75 -15.09
C MET A 71 2.87 -13.92 -15.66
N GLU A 72 3.77 -14.53 -16.43
CA GLU A 72 4.86 -13.84 -17.12
C GLU A 72 4.33 -12.77 -18.07
N ALA A 73 3.30 -13.08 -18.85
CA ALA A 73 2.65 -12.12 -19.74
C ALA A 73 2.04 -10.95 -18.98
N TYR A 74 1.38 -11.21 -17.84
CA TYR A 74 0.80 -10.19 -16.97
C TYR A 74 1.86 -9.26 -16.39
N ILE A 75 2.90 -9.81 -15.75
CA ILE A 75 3.99 -9.02 -15.19
C ILE A 75 4.71 -8.23 -16.29
N GLY A 76 4.90 -8.81 -17.48
CA GLY A 76 5.45 -8.11 -18.62
C GLY A 76 4.62 -6.88 -19.04
N ARG A 77 3.28 -6.98 -19.03
CA ARG A 77 2.39 -5.83 -19.27
C ARG A 77 2.48 -4.80 -18.13
N LEU A 78 2.51 -5.26 -16.88
CA LEU A 78 2.64 -4.40 -15.70
C LEU A 78 3.92 -3.57 -15.76
N GLU A 79 5.06 -4.17 -16.10
CA GLU A 79 6.35 -3.48 -16.19
C GLU A 79 6.37 -2.42 -17.30
N ARG A 80 5.69 -2.68 -18.43
CA ARG A 80 5.56 -1.72 -19.55
C ARG A 80 4.49 -0.66 -19.36
N SER A 81 3.70 -0.72 -18.29
CA SER A 81 2.66 0.28 -18.03
C SER A 81 3.23 1.60 -17.50
N ASP A 82 2.45 2.68 -17.61
CA ASP A 82 2.78 4.01 -17.09
C ASP A 82 2.62 4.13 -15.56
N LYS A 83 2.38 3.03 -14.86
CA LYS A 83 2.30 3.02 -13.40
C LYS A 83 3.66 3.38 -12.80
N SER A 84 3.65 4.06 -11.65
CA SER A 84 4.88 4.31 -10.91
C SER A 84 5.54 3.00 -10.48
N ASN A 85 6.86 3.00 -10.34
CA ASN A 85 7.61 1.80 -9.95
C ASN A 85 7.18 1.28 -8.57
N TRP A 86 6.84 2.17 -7.64
CA TRP A 86 6.19 1.81 -6.37
C TRP A 86 4.84 1.10 -6.54
N THR A 87 4.02 1.55 -7.48
CA THR A 87 2.75 0.88 -7.77
C THR A 87 3.00 -0.51 -8.38
N LYS A 88 3.92 -0.62 -9.34
CA LYS A 88 4.31 -1.92 -9.92
C LYS A 88 4.86 -2.87 -8.85
N HIS A 89 5.68 -2.35 -7.94
CA HIS A 89 6.20 -3.08 -6.78
C HIS A 89 5.07 -3.63 -5.90
N ASP A 90 4.11 -2.79 -5.53
CA ASP A 90 2.97 -3.19 -4.69
C ASP A 90 2.14 -4.30 -5.34
N TYR A 91 1.91 -4.21 -6.65
CA TYR A 91 1.22 -5.26 -7.42
C TYR A 91 1.99 -6.58 -7.36
N LYS A 92 3.31 -6.56 -7.61
CA LYS A 92 4.16 -7.75 -7.53
C LYS A 92 4.15 -8.37 -6.12
N ILE A 93 4.21 -7.55 -5.07
CA ILE A 93 4.12 -8.01 -3.68
C ILE A 93 2.76 -8.67 -3.40
N ALA A 94 1.66 -8.07 -3.86
CA ALA A 94 0.32 -8.63 -3.69
C ALA A 94 0.18 -9.99 -4.39
N VAL A 95 0.65 -10.10 -5.63
CA VAL A 95 0.68 -11.36 -6.39
C VAL A 95 1.47 -12.43 -5.65
N LYS A 96 2.73 -12.16 -5.28
CA LYS A 96 3.56 -13.13 -4.55
C LYS A 96 2.91 -13.59 -3.25
N LYS A 97 2.35 -12.65 -2.45
CA LYS A 97 1.74 -12.98 -1.17
C LYS A 97 0.47 -13.82 -1.34
N PHE A 98 -0.35 -13.49 -2.34
CA PHE A 98 -1.59 -14.21 -2.63
C PHE A 98 -1.32 -15.63 -3.12
N TYR A 99 -0.41 -15.83 -4.08
CA TYR A 99 -0.09 -17.17 -4.57
C TYR A 99 0.71 -18.00 -3.57
N ALA A 100 1.50 -17.37 -2.69
CA ALA A 100 2.09 -18.09 -1.57
C ALA A 100 1.03 -18.61 -0.60
N TRP A 101 -0.01 -17.81 -0.29
CA TRP A 101 -1.15 -18.27 0.50
C TRP A 101 -1.90 -19.43 -0.17
N LEU A 102 -2.17 -19.30 -1.48
CA LEU A 102 -2.83 -20.35 -2.26
C LEU A 102 -2.01 -21.65 -2.28
N ASN A 103 -0.68 -21.55 -2.24
CA ASN A 103 0.26 -22.66 -2.16
C ASN A 103 0.55 -23.13 -0.71
N GLY A 104 -0.42 -23.00 0.20
CA GLY A 104 -0.28 -23.46 1.60
C GLY A 104 0.75 -22.68 2.43
N GLY A 105 1.02 -21.43 2.07
CA GLY A 105 1.96 -20.55 2.76
C GLY A 105 3.42 -20.63 2.28
N LYS A 106 3.72 -21.48 1.29
CA LYS A 106 5.06 -21.61 0.70
C LYS A 106 5.21 -20.72 -0.52
N GLU A 107 6.45 -20.39 -0.90
CA GLU A 107 6.68 -19.71 -2.18
C GLU A 107 6.13 -20.58 -3.33
N SER A 108 5.54 -19.93 -4.33
CA SER A 108 4.89 -20.60 -5.47
C SER A 108 5.79 -20.49 -6.69
N ASP A 109 6.03 -21.60 -7.38
CA ASP A 109 6.76 -21.68 -8.66
C ASP A 109 6.16 -20.78 -9.77
N LEU A 110 4.91 -20.33 -9.58
CA LEU A 110 4.26 -19.34 -10.44
C LEU A 110 4.87 -17.94 -10.31
N THR A 111 5.42 -17.61 -9.14
CA THR A 111 5.78 -16.25 -8.72
C THR A 111 7.17 -16.12 -8.09
N ASP A 112 7.91 -17.22 -7.95
CA ASP A 112 9.27 -17.28 -7.39
C ASP A 112 10.24 -16.35 -8.12
N TRP A 113 10.18 -16.33 -9.45
CA TRP A 113 11.01 -15.54 -10.36
C TRP A 113 10.73 -14.03 -10.31
N ILE A 114 9.61 -13.61 -9.73
CA ILE A 114 9.20 -12.20 -9.67
C ILE A 114 10.08 -11.45 -8.67
N LYS A 115 10.87 -10.50 -9.17
CA LYS A 115 11.71 -9.61 -8.36
C LYS A 115 10.93 -8.38 -7.89
N THR A 116 11.01 -8.10 -6.59
CA THR A 116 10.34 -6.97 -5.95
C THR A 116 11.29 -5.88 -5.46
N THR A 117 12.61 -6.08 -5.49
CA THR A 117 13.57 -5.03 -5.09
C THR A 117 13.47 -3.81 -6.02
N LEU A 118 13.26 -2.62 -5.44
CA LEU A 118 13.29 -1.35 -6.16
C LEU A 118 14.72 -0.83 -6.31
N SER A 119 14.99 -0.10 -7.38
CA SER A 119 16.32 0.48 -7.64
C SER A 119 16.62 1.64 -6.69
N LYS A 120 17.88 1.78 -6.27
CA LYS A 120 18.37 2.89 -5.44
C LYS A 120 18.14 4.27 -6.07
N LYS A 121 17.97 4.37 -7.39
CA LYS A 121 17.68 5.65 -8.07
C LYS A 121 16.32 6.27 -7.70
N GLU A 122 15.47 5.57 -6.94
CA GLU A 122 14.13 6.04 -6.55
C GLU A 122 14.06 6.66 -5.15
N THR A 123 15.16 6.66 -4.40
CA THR A 123 15.23 7.41 -3.14
C THR A 123 15.61 8.85 -3.43
N ARG A 124 14.86 9.80 -2.85
CA ARG A 124 15.19 11.22 -2.94
C ARG A 124 16.60 11.46 -2.41
N MET A 125 17.35 12.26 -3.14
CA MET A 125 18.70 12.62 -2.75
C MET A 125 18.66 13.71 -1.66
N PRO A 126 19.67 13.81 -0.76
CA PRO A 126 19.71 14.83 0.27
C PRO A 126 19.55 16.25 -0.28
N GLU A 127 20.07 16.51 -1.49
CA GLU A 127 19.99 17.80 -2.17
C GLU A 127 18.57 18.12 -2.70
N GLU A 128 17.66 17.15 -2.71
CA GLU A 128 16.24 17.33 -3.06
C GLU A 128 15.36 17.60 -1.83
N LEU A 129 15.95 17.64 -0.63
CA LEU A 129 15.25 18.00 0.60
C LEU A 129 15.20 19.53 0.75
N LEU A 130 14.14 20.01 1.39
CA LEU A 130 14.00 21.44 1.70
C LEU A 130 15.15 21.88 2.61
N ILE A 131 15.65 23.09 2.39
CA ILE A 131 16.57 23.75 3.32
C ILE A 131 15.80 24.63 4.31
N GLU A 132 16.45 25.02 5.41
CA GLU A 132 15.85 25.84 6.48
C GLU A 132 15.16 27.11 5.93
N GLU A 133 15.82 27.82 5.02
CA GLU A 133 15.26 29.03 4.40
C GLU A 133 13.96 28.77 3.64
N GLU A 134 13.83 27.61 2.99
CA GLU A 134 12.62 27.22 2.27
C GLU A 134 11.49 26.85 3.24
N VAL A 135 11.83 26.20 4.36
CA VAL A 135 10.87 25.87 5.41
C VAL A 135 10.33 27.12 6.10
N LEU A 136 11.19 28.10 6.39
CA LEU A 136 10.75 29.39 6.94
C LEU A 136 9.81 30.13 5.99
N LYS A 137 10.07 30.07 4.66
CA LYS A 137 9.14 30.60 3.64
C LYS A 137 7.79 29.87 3.66
N LEU A 138 7.78 28.54 3.80
CA LEU A 138 6.55 27.76 3.91
C LEU A 138 5.74 28.12 5.17
N ILE A 139 6.41 28.28 6.31
CA ILE A 139 5.76 28.72 7.57
C ILE A 139 5.20 30.15 7.39
N GLY A 140 5.96 31.06 6.79
CA GLY A 140 5.51 32.43 6.51
C GLY A 140 4.26 32.49 5.63
N ALA A 141 4.16 31.59 4.63
CA ALA A 141 3.04 31.52 3.69
C ALA A 141 1.78 30.81 4.26
N ALA A 142 1.90 30.03 5.33
CA ALA A 142 0.77 29.31 5.91
C ALA A 142 -0.26 30.26 6.55
N LYS A 143 -1.55 30.03 6.26
CA LYS A 143 -2.64 30.95 6.62
C LYS A 143 -3.07 30.87 8.08
N SER A 144 -2.85 29.74 8.75
CA SER A 144 -3.33 29.51 10.11
C SER A 144 -2.15 29.25 11.07
N PRO A 145 -2.23 29.71 12.35
CA PRO A 145 -1.23 29.37 13.37
C PRO A 145 -1.05 27.87 13.54
N ARG A 146 -2.11 27.09 13.34
CA ARG A 146 -2.06 25.62 13.40
C ARG A 146 -1.15 25.04 12.31
N ASP A 147 -1.32 25.47 11.06
CA ASP A 147 -0.54 24.92 9.95
C ASP A 147 0.92 25.40 10.03
N LYS A 148 1.15 26.61 10.54
CA LYS A 148 2.50 27.11 10.89
C LYS A 148 3.20 26.20 11.89
N ALA A 149 2.53 25.92 13.02
CA ALA A 149 3.04 25.03 14.06
C ALA A 149 3.25 23.60 13.54
N LEU A 150 2.36 23.11 12.65
CA LEU A 150 2.48 21.78 12.06
C LEU A 150 3.75 21.66 11.19
N ILE A 151 4.01 22.64 10.32
CA ILE A 151 5.20 22.65 9.46
C ILE A 151 6.47 22.74 10.32
N ALA A 152 6.50 23.64 11.30
CA ALA A 152 7.63 23.81 12.21
C ALA A 152 7.93 22.52 12.99
N LEU A 153 6.89 21.91 13.59
CA LEU A 153 7.04 20.67 14.36
C LEU A 153 7.51 19.50 13.48
N MET A 154 6.96 19.36 12.27
CA MET A 154 7.38 18.31 11.33
C MET A 154 8.85 18.42 10.95
N TRP A 155 9.34 19.65 10.77
CA TRP A 155 10.74 19.93 10.44
C TRP A 155 11.66 19.63 11.62
N ASP A 156 11.30 20.11 12.81
CA ASP A 156 12.14 20.06 13.99
C ASP A 156 12.32 18.64 14.55
N VAL A 157 11.21 17.90 14.74
CA VAL A 157 11.29 16.55 15.34
C VAL A 157 11.48 15.43 14.33
N GLY A 158 11.36 15.71 13.02
CA GLY A 158 11.45 14.71 11.96
C GLY A 158 10.41 13.57 12.07
N ALA A 159 9.34 13.79 12.82
CA ALA A 159 8.33 12.77 13.11
C ALA A 159 7.42 12.49 11.91
N ARG A 160 6.90 11.27 11.82
CA ARG A 160 5.93 10.92 10.77
C ARG A 160 4.64 11.68 11.00
N ILE A 161 3.95 12.04 9.92
CA ILE A 161 2.66 12.73 9.98
C ILE A 161 1.62 12.01 10.87
N GLY A 162 1.64 10.67 10.88
CA GLY A 162 0.76 9.87 11.73
C GLY A 162 1.12 9.94 13.21
N GLU A 163 2.39 10.13 13.56
CA GLU A 163 2.83 10.33 14.95
C GLU A 163 2.33 11.69 15.42
N ILE A 164 2.54 12.74 14.61
CA ILE A 164 2.08 14.11 14.90
C ILE A 164 0.56 14.21 15.00
N ALA A 165 -0.17 13.57 14.09
CA ALA A 165 -1.64 13.56 14.11
C ALA A 165 -2.23 12.91 15.37
N ASN A 166 -1.44 12.11 16.11
CA ASN A 166 -1.86 11.47 17.35
C ASN A 166 -1.26 12.11 18.62
N ILE A 167 -0.48 13.19 18.50
CA ILE A 167 0.06 13.93 19.65
C ILE A 167 -1.09 14.49 20.48
N LYS A 168 -0.97 14.38 21.81
CA LYS A 168 -1.86 15.01 22.79
C LYS A 168 -1.10 16.09 23.55
N ILE A 169 -1.82 17.03 24.15
CA ILE A 169 -1.21 18.11 24.96
C ILE A 169 -0.24 17.55 26.01
N LYS A 170 -0.58 16.43 26.66
CA LYS A 170 0.27 15.75 27.65
C LYS A 170 1.60 15.19 27.12
N ASN A 171 1.77 15.15 25.80
CA ASN A 171 2.99 14.67 25.16
C ASN A 171 3.95 15.82 24.84
N LEU A 172 3.55 17.07 25.07
CA LEU A 172 4.37 18.25 24.84
C LEU A 172 5.05 18.67 26.14
N THR A 173 6.32 19.04 26.04
CA THR A 173 7.09 19.68 27.10
C THR A 173 7.84 20.82 26.45
N PHE A 174 7.67 22.02 26.98
CA PHE A 174 8.36 23.21 26.49
C PHE A 174 9.72 23.28 27.16
N ASP A 175 10.77 23.48 26.37
CA ASP A 175 12.11 23.70 26.87
C ASP A 175 12.49 25.19 26.80
N GLU A 176 13.78 25.51 26.96
CA GLU A 176 14.28 26.89 26.92
C GLU A 176 14.30 27.51 25.51
N TYR A 177 14.12 26.70 24.47
CA TYR A 177 14.09 27.09 23.06
C TYR A 177 12.68 27.08 22.46
N GLY A 178 11.73 26.41 23.11
CA GLY A 178 10.32 26.36 22.73
C GLY A 178 9.77 24.95 22.73
#